data_AF-A0A954ZW20-F1
#
_entry.id   AF-A0A954ZW20-F1
#
_cell.length_a   1.000
_cell.length_b   1.000
_cell.length_c   1.000
_cell.angle_alpha   90.00
_cell.angle_beta   90.00
_cell.angle_gamma   90.00
#
_symmetry.space_group_name_H-M   'P 1'
#
loop_
_entity.id
_entity.type
_entity.pdbx_description
1 polymer ?
#
loop_
_entity_poly.entity_id
_entity_poly.type
_entity_poly.pdbx_seq_one_letter_code
_entity_poly.pdbx_strand_id
1 'polypeptide(L)'
;MSNNASSSSKKPASRTNDPYFWQAIALSSLFAVTLPVILGMVVSASNEQAEVAPLSVVENTEPAAVETGGFAQARLLKDGMQVYQNACVVCHGPQGDGIRNLGKPLHNSAFVQSQSDDELFQLITQGRPTTDPANTTGVLMPPRGAVGLEDQQVRQVIAYLRSMQDPSQPTASVEEWQPKPGEEGGGRIAIELPDHPGHDLFIASCAACHGEGAQG
;
A
#
# COMPACT_ATOMS: atom_id res chain seq x y z
N MET A 1 54.45 58.46 16.20
CA MET A 1 53.47 57.77 15.33
C MET A 1 52.11 57.99 15.95
N SER A 2 51.29 58.81 15.30
CA SER A 2 49.93 59.19 15.70
C SER A 2 49.02 57.96 15.75
N ASN A 3 47.96 58.00 16.58
CA ASN A 3 46.58 57.95 16.09
C ASN A 3 45.57 58.23 17.20
N ASN A 4 44.70 59.20 16.92
CA ASN A 4 43.62 59.71 17.72
C ASN A 4 42.34 58.93 17.36
N ALA A 5 41.71 58.24 18.31
CA ALA A 5 40.47 57.50 18.09
C ALA A 5 39.31 58.22 18.77
N SER A 6 38.51 58.92 17.96
CA SER A 6 37.27 59.59 18.38
C SER A 6 36.19 58.54 18.64
N SER A 7 35.73 58.43 19.88
CA SER A 7 34.55 57.66 20.28
C SER A 7 33.28 58.40 19.86
N SER A 8 32.44 57.76 19.03
CA SER A 8 31.10 58.24 18.69
C SER A 8 30.06 57.30 19.28
N SER A 9 29.32 57.77 20.28
CA SER A 9 28.23 57.03 20.92
C SER A 9 27.00 56.98 20.01
N LYS A 10 26.60 55.79 19.54
CA LYS A 10 25.30 55.58 18.89
C LYS A 10 24.21 55.34 19.95
N LYS A 11 23.16 56.17 19.94
CA LYS A 11 21.93 55.94 20.70
C LYS A 11 21.23 54.64 20.24
N PRO A 12 20.62 53.84 21.14
CA PRO A 12 19.86 52.66 20.75
C PRO A 12 18.54 53.06 20.06
N ALA A 13 18.25 52.44 18.91
CA ALA A 13 17.00 52.63 18.19
C ALA A 13 15.82 52.01 18.95
N SER A 14 14.69 52.73 19.02
CA SER A 14 13.47 52.27 19.69
C SER A 14 12.82 51.11 18.92
N ARG A 15 12.45 50.06 19.66
CA ARG A 15 11.88 48.77 19.20
C ARG A 15 10.57 48.90 18.40
N THR A 16 10.01 50.09 18.27
CA THR A 16 8.72 50.40 17.62
C THR A 16 8.84 50.67 16.11
N ASN A 17 10.06 50.76 15.58
CA ASN A 17 10.28 51.12 14.17
C ASN A 17 10.63 49.93 13.28
N ASP A 18 10.49 48.70 13.81
CA ASP A 18 10.65 47.49 13.02
C ASP A 18 9.36 47.25 12.21
N PRO A 19 9.40 47.31 10.86
CA PRO A 19 8.23 47.14 10.01
C PRO A 19 7.57 45.76 10.15
N TYR A 20 8.27 44.77 10.74
CA TYR A 20 7.77 43.42 10.97
C TYR A 20 7.14 43.24 12.36
N PHE A 21 7.20 44.25 13.23
CA PHE A 21 6.69 44.16 14.60
C PHE A 21 5.19 43.86 14.66
N TRP A 22 4.39 44.51 13.80
CA TRP A 22 2.95 44.26 13.70
C TRP A 22 2.62 42.92 13.03
N GLN A 23 3.48 42.43 12.12
CA GLN A 23 3.31 41.11 11.50
C GLN A 23 3.59 39.98 12.50
N ALA A 24 4.62 40.14 13.34
CA ALA A 24 4.93 39.18 14.40
C ALA A 24 3.80 39.09 15.44
N ILE A 25 3.21 40.22 15.84
CA ILE A 25 2.05 40.24 16.75
C ILE A 25 0.84 39.54 16.12
N ALA A 26 0.54 39.82 14.85
CA ALA A 26 -0.59 39.20 14.15
C ALA A 26 -0.43 37.67 14.02
N LEU A 27 0.77 37.18 13.68
CA LEU A 27 1.05 35.75 13.54
C LEU A 27 1.05 35.01 14.89
N SER A 28 1.60 35.61 15.95
CA SER A 28 1.54 35.02 17.30
C SER A 28 0.10 34.96 17.84
N SER A 29 -0.74 35.94 17.51
CA SER A 29 -2.16 35.95 17.88
C SER A 29 -2.94 34.84 17.18
N LEU A 30 -2.65 34.59 15.89
CA LEU A 30 -3.29 33.53 15.12
C LEU A 30 -2.94 32.14 15.67
N PHE A 31 -1.68 31.92 16.04
CA PHE A 31 -1.21 30.65 16.60
C PHE A 31 -1.79 30.37 18.00
N ALA A 32 -1.93 31.40 18.84
CA ALA A 32 -2.50 31.26 20.18
C ALA A 32 -3.99 30.88 20.18
N VAL A 33 -4.74 31.23 19.13
CA VAL A 33 -6.17 30.92 19.02
C VAL A 33 -6.42 29.59 18.31
N THR A 34 -5.60 29.21 17.33
CA THR A 34 -5.82 27.95 16.58
C THR A 34 -5.31 26.70 17.30
N LEU A 35 -4.23 26.82 18.07
CA LEU A 35 -3.66 25.69 18.82
C LEU A 35 -4.62 25.05 19.85
N PRO A 36 -5.34 25.82 20.71
CA PRO A 36 -6.28 25.22 21.66
C PRO A 36 -7.54 24.65 21.00
N VAL A 37 -7.97 25.19 19.85
CA VAL A 37 -9.13 24.66 19.10
C VAL A 37 -8.81 23.31 18.48
N ILE A 38 -7.63 23.17 17.87
CA ILE A 38 -7.18 21.89 17.29
C ILE A 38 -6.97 20.85 18.41
N LEU A 39 -6.40 21.25 19.55
CA LEU A 39 -6.22 20.34 20.69
C LEU A 39 -7.56 19.90 21.31
N GLY A 40 -8.57 20.78 21.36
CA GLY A 40 -9.92 20.45 21.84
C GLY A 40 -10.70 19.48 20.95
N MET A 41 -10.50 19.54 19.62
CA MET A 41 -11.14 18.60 18.68
C MET A 41 -10.61 17.17 18.81
N VAL A 42 -9.34 16.98 19.17
CA VAL A 42 -8.77 15.63 19.33
C VAL A 42 -9.26 14.95 20.62
N VAL A 43 -9.50 15.71 21.70
CA VAL A 43 -9.95 15.16 23.00
C VAL A 43 -11.40 14.66 22.96
N SER A 44 -12.25 15.21 22.08
CA SER A 44 -13.65 14.77 21.97
C SER A 44 -13.84 13.43 21.25
N ALA A 45 -12.81 12.93 20.55
CA ALA A 45 -12.91 11.69 19.76
C ALA A 45 -12.54 10.40 20.53
N SER A 46 -12.18 10.49 21.82
CA SER A 46 -11.59 9.34 22.55
C SER A 46 -12.38 8.84 23.76
N ASN A 47 -13.60 9.34 24.00
CA ASN A 47 -14.39 8.92 25.16
C ASN A 47 -15.67 8.18 24.75
N GLU A 48 -15.50 7.03 24.11
CA GLU A 48 -16.54 6.02 23.92
C GLU A 48 -16.02 4.68 24.48
N GLN A 49 -15.71 4.65 25.77
CA GLN A 49 -15.71 3.41 26.53
C GLN A 49 -17.17 3.08 26.86
N ALA A 50 -17.80 2.30 25.99
CA ALA A 50 -19.05 1.63 26.29
C ALA A 50 -18.81 0.63 27.43
N GLU A 51 -19.30 0.97 28.63
CA GLU A 51 -19.36 0.07 29.76
C GLU A 51 -20.46 -0.98 29.50
N VAL A 52 -20.06 -2.20 29.15
CA VAL A 52 -20.99 -3.30 28.88
C VAL A 52 -21.24 -4.04 30.20
N ALA A 53 -22.43 -3.87 30.77
CA ALA A 53 -22.92 -4.65 31.89
C ALA A 53 -23.09 -6.14 31.49
N PRO A 54 -22.89 -7.11 32.40
CA PRO A 54 -23.00 -8.52 32.05
C PRO A 54 -24.47 -8.92 31.92
N LEU A 55 -24.87 -9.31 30.71
CA LEU A 55 -26.18 -9.92 30.46
C LEU A 55 -26.18 -11.37 30.93
N SER A 56 -27.12 -11.66 31.83
CA SER A 56 -27.46 -12.98 32.33
C SER A 56 -27.77 -13.96 31.20
N VAL A 57 -27.13 -15.12 31.26
CA VAL A 57 -27.34 -16.29 30.42
C VAL A 57 -28.81 -16.69 30.44
N VAL A 58 -29.47 -16.61 29.29
CA VAL A 58 -30.69 -17.36 29.01
C VAL A 58 -30.34 -18.42 27.97
N GLU A 59 -30.39 -19.64 28.44
CA GLU A 59 -30.14 -20.87 27.71
C GLU A 59 -31.33 -21.19 26.78
N ASN A 60 -31.00 -21.74 25.61
CA ASN A 60 -31.86 -22.36 24.59
C ASN A 60 -32.49 -21.44 23.53
N THR A 61 -31.91 -21.44 22.32
CA THR A 61 -32.51 -21.95 21.06
C THR A 61 -31.56 -21.63 19.88
N GLU A 62 -31.01 -22.64 19.20
CA GLU A 62 -30.42 -22.48 17.85
C GLU A 62 -31.56 -22.22 16.84
N PRO A 63 -31.42 -21.24 15.92
CA PRO A 63 -30.32 -21.19 14.95
C PRO A 63 -29.78 -19.76 14.67
N ALA A 64 -28.48 -19.54 14.91
CA ALA A 64 -27.80 -18.27 14.59
C ALA A 64 -26.37 -18.48 14.06
N ALA A 65 -26.19 -19.40 13.11
CA ALA A 65 -24.87 -19.69 12.54
C ALA A 65 -24.54 -18.89 11.25
N VAL A 66 -25.49 -18.13 10.69
CA VAL A 66 -25.29 -17.48 9.38
C VAL A 66 -24.98 -15.98 9.47
N GLU A 67 -25.46 -15.29 10.50
CA GLU A 67 -25.26 -13.84 10.64
C GLU A 67 -23.91 -13.47 11.28
N THR A 68 -23.31 -14.36 12.10
CA THR A 68 -22.03 -14.09 12.79
C THR A 68 -20.82 -14.27 11.87
N GLY A 69 -20.91 -15.15 10.86
CA GLY A 69 -19.83 -15.43 9.92
C GLY A 69 -19.54 -14.26 8.98
N GLY A 70 -20.57 -13.53 8.53
CA GLY A 70 -20.41 -12.40 7.62
C GLY A 70 -19.63 -11.24 8.24
N PHE A 71 -19.96 -10.85 9.48
CA PHE A 71 -19.24 -9.80 10.19
C PHE A 71 -17.80 -10.21 10.55
N ALA A 72 -17.59 -11.48 10.92
CA ALA A 72 -16.25 -12.00 11.18
C ALA A 72 -15.39 -11.98 9.90
N GLN A 73 -15.94 -12.42 8.76
CA GLN A 73 -15.25 -12.39 7.47
C GLN A 73 -14.95 -10.96 7.03
N ALA A 74 -15.90 -10.03 7.15
CA ALA A 74 -15.71 -8.63 6.81
C ALA A 74 -14.59 -8.00 7.64
N ARG A 75 -14.51 -8.30 8.94
CA ARG A 75 -13.41 -7.86 9.81
C ARG A 75 -12.07 -8.46 9.38
N LEU A 76 -12.04 -9.76 9.09
CA LEU A 76 -10.84 -10.45 8.64
C LEU A 76 -10.26 -9.83 7.35
N LEU A 77 -11.14 -9.53 6.38
CA LEU A 77 -10.75 -8.85 5.14
C LEU A 77 -10.25 -7.43 5.38
N LYS A 78 -10.94 -6.66 6.23
CA LYS A 78 -10.53 -5.29 6.57
C LYS A 78 -9.15 -5.27 7.23
N ASP A 79 -8.93 -6.13 8.22
CA ASP A 79 -7.66 -6.21 8.93
C ASP A 79 -6.56 -6.73 7.99
N GLY A 80 -6.88 -7.70 7.14
CA GLY A 80 -5.98 -8.22 6.10
C GLY A 80 -5.53 -7.16 5.10
N MET A 81 -6.45 -6.29 4.66
CA MET A 81 -6.12 -5.15 3.81
C MET A 81 -5.17 -4.17 4.51
N GLN A 82 -5.37 -3.91 5.81
CA GLN A 82 -4.47 -3.04 6.58
C GLN A 82 -3.07 -3.66 6.71
N VAL A 83 -2.98 -4.97 6.98
CA VAL A 83 -1.71 -5.70 7.00
C VAL A 83 -1.02 -5.60 5.64
N TYR A 84 -1.76 -5.83 4.56
CA TYR A 84 -1.24 -5.72 3.19
C TYR A 84 -0.65 -4.33 2.89
N GLN A 85 -1.40 -3.28 3.21
CA GLN A 85 -0.98 -1.89 3.01
C GLN A 85 0.28 -1.54 3.82
N ASN A 86 0.47 -2.14 4.99
CA ASN A 86 1.61 -1.84 5.86
C ASN A 86 2.86 -2.66 5.52
N ALA A 87 2.70 -3.91 5.05
CA ALA A 87 3.81 -4.85 4.94
C ALA A 87 4.11 -5.34 3.52
N CYS A 88 3.11 -5.37 2.63
CA CYS A 88 3.22 -6.04 1.34
C CYS A 88 3.29 -5.05 0.17
N VAL A 89 2.61 -3.90 0.31
CA VAL A 89 2.38 -2.93 -0.77
C VAL A 89 3.67 -2.41 -1.41
N VAL A 90 4.72 -2.25 -0.60
CA VAL A 90 5.99 -1.66 -1.04
C VAL A 90 6.68 -2.48 -2.13
N CYS A 91 6.44 -3.80 -2.16
CA CYS A 91 6.99 -4.69 -3.17
C CYS A 91 5.94 -5.18 -4.16
N HIS A 92 4.70 -5.41 -3.71
CA HIS A 92 3.65 -6.04 -4.51
C HIS A 92 2.65 -5.04 -5.11
N GLY A 93 2.79 -3.75 -4.83
CA GLY A 93 1.93 -2.68 -5.36
C GLY A 93 0.62 -2.48 -4.58
N PRO A 94 -0.05 -1.32 -4.72
CA PRO A 94 -1.28 -0.97 -4.00
C PRO A 94 -2.43 -1.96 -4.22
N GLN A 95 -2.57 -2.49 -5.43
CA GLN A 95 -3.63 -3.43 -5.78
C GLN A 95 -3.13 -4.87 -5.93
N GLY A 96 -1.86 -5.15 -5.62
CA GLY A 96 -1.29 -6.45 -5.93
C GLY A 96 -0.89 -6.64 -7.38
N ASP A 97 -0.69 -5.57 -8.15
CA ASP A 97 -0.29 -5.65 -9.56
C ASP A 97 1.19 -6.04 -9.76
N GLY A 98 1.96 -6.08 -8.67
CA GLY A 98 3.40 -6.30 -8.69
C GLY A 98 4.19 -5.03 -9.03
N ILE A 99 5.49 -5.06 -8.75
CA ILE A 99 6.42 -3.98 -9.07
C ILE A 99 7.63 -4.54 -9.80
N ARG A 100 8.03 -3.82 -10.85
CA ARG A 100 9.15 -4.13 -11.74
C ARG A 100 10.40 -4.48 -10.92
N ASN A 101 10.94 -5.69 -11.08
CA ASN A 101 12.17 -6.15 -10.42
C ASN A 101 12.13 -6.11 -8.88
N LEU A 102 10.93 -6.17 -8.29
CA LEU A 102 10.78 -6.05 -6.84
C LEU A 102 9.78 -7.06 -6.25
N GLY A 103 8.58 -7.18 -6.80
CA GLY A 103 7.58 -8.14 -6.31
C GLY A 103 6.63 -8.61 -7.40
N LYS A 104 6.27 -9.90 -7.35
CA LYS A 104 5.32 -10.50 -8.31
C LYS A 104 3.90 -9.96 -8.08
N PRO A 105 3.03 -9.94 -9.11
CA PRO A 105 1.60 -9.70 -8.95
C PRO A 105 0.99 -10.77 -8.03
N LEU A 106 0.15 -10.28 -7.14
CA LEU A 106 -0.68 -11.05 -6.22
C LEU A 106 -2.16 -10.98 -6.59
N HIS A 107 -2.60 -9.93 -7.29
CA HIS A 107 -3.95 -9.85 -7.85
C HIS A 107 -4.12 -10.88 -8.95
N ASN A 108 -5.19 -11.67 -8.87
CA ASN A 108 -5.45 -12.79 -9.76
C ASN A 108 -4.20 -13.65 -10.08
N SER A 109 -3.40 -13.97 -9.07
CA SER A 109 -2.12 -14.69 -9.22
C SER A 109 -2.33 -16.20 -9.27
N ALA A 110 -1.82 -16.85 -10.33
CA ALA A 110 -1.86 -18.30 -10.46
C ALA A 110 -1.21 -19.01 -9.26
N PHE A 111 -0.11 -18.44 -8.75
CA PHE A 111 0.59 -18.98 -7.59
C PHE A 111 -0.28 -18.90 -6.32
N VAL A 112 -0.89 -17.73 -6.05
CA VAL A 112 -1.77 -17.60 -4.88
C VAL A 112 -2.94 -18.57 -4.99
N GLN A 113 -3.53 -18.72 -6.17
CA GLN A 113 -4.64 -19.63 -6.42
C GLN A 113 -4.28 -21.11 -6.27
N SER A 114 -3.06 -21.52 -6.64
CA SER A 114 -2.64 -22.93 -6.60
C SER A 114 -2.24 -23.40 -5.19
N GLN A 115 -1.83 -22.49 -4.32
CA GLN A 115 -1.42 -22.84 -2.96
C GLN A 115 -2.63 -22.94 -2.03
N SER A 116 -2.54 -23.81 -1.03
CA SER A 116 -3.41 -23.82 0.15
C SER A 116 -3.07 -22.66 1.11
N ASP A 117 -3.98 -22.35 2.04
CA ASP A 117 -3.75 -21.31 3.04
C ASP A 117 -2.57 -21.64 3.97
N ASP A 118 -2.35 -22.91 4.31
CA ASP A 118 -1.22 -23.34 5.13
C ASP A 118 0.12 -23.19 4.38
N GLU A 119 0.15 -23.47 3.08
CA GLU A 119 1.34 -23.24 2.25
C GLU A 119 1.66 -21.75 2.11
N LEU A 120 0.64 -20.90 1.91
CA LEU A 120 0.82 -19.45 1.92
C LEU A 120 1.28 -18.96 3.29
N PHE A 121 0.73 -19.51 4.37
CA PHE A 121 1.14 -19.18 5.73
C PHE A 121 2.61 -19.50 5.97
N GLN A 122 3.06 -20.69 5.57
CA GLN A 122 4.46 -21.09 5.69
C GLN A 122 5.36 -20.19 4.86
N LEU A 123 5.00 -19.92 3.60
CA LEU A 123 5.77 -19.06 2.71
C LEU A 123 5.89 -17.63 3.26
N ILE A 124 4.79 -17.03 3.71
CA ILE A 124 4.80 -15.67 4.27
C ILE A 124 5.61 -15.63 5.57
N THR A 125 5.50 -16.66 6.41
CA THR A 125 6.23 -16.74 7.68
C THR A 125 7.73 -16.90 7.47
N GLN A 126 8.14 -17.76 6.54
CA GLN A 126 9.55 -18.09 6.31
C GLN A 126 10.22 -17.15 5.29
N GLY A 127 9.42 -16.50 4.44
CA GLY A 127 9.92 -15.80 3.27
C GLY A 127 10.43 -16.75 2.19
N ARG A 128 11.10 -16.19 1.19
CA ARG A 128 11.83 -16.93 0.16
C ARG A 128 13.17 -16.24 -0.12
N PRO A 129 14.30 -16.80 0.33
CA PRO A 129 15.62 -16.21 0.11
C PRO A 129 16.00 -16.21 -1.38
N THR A 130 16.98 -15.39 -1.75
CA THR A 130 17.51 -15.34 -3.13
C THR A 130 18.22 -16.63 -3.54
N THR A 131 18.67 -17.43 -2.57
CA THR A 131 19.32 -18.73 -2.80
C THR A 131 18.34 -19.89 -2.90
N ASP A 132 17.04 -19.66 -2.67
CA ASP A 132 16.02 -20.70 -2.81
C ASP A 132 15.88 -21.10 -4.28
N PRO A 133 15.97 -22.39 -4.65
CA PRO A 133 15.85 -22.83 -6.04
C PRO A 133 14.49 -22.50 -6.66
N ALA A 134 13.43 -22.31 -5.87
CA ALA A 134 12.12 -21.90 -6.33
C ALA A 134 11.97 -20.37 -6.42
N ASN A 135 13.01 -19.58 -6.11
CA ASN A 135 12.98 -18.13 -6.31
C ASN A 135 13.27 -17.77 -7.78
N THR A 136 12.22 -17.49 -8.54
CA THR A 136 12.36 -17.11 -9.96
C THR A 136 12.64 -15.62 -10.18
N THR A 137 12.62 -14.80 -9.13
CA THR A 137 12.80 -13.34 -9.24
C THR A 137 14.24 -12.90 -8.98
N GLY A 138 15.03 -13.71 -8.27
CA GLY A 138 16.32 -13.27 -7.74
C GLY A 138 16.22 -12.21 -6.64
N VAL A 139 15.00 -11.86 -6.19
CA VAL A 139 14.71 -10.89 -5.15
C VAL A 139 14.28 -11.62 -3.87
N LEU A 140 14.77 -11.16 -2.72
CA LEU A 140 14.38 -11.71 -1.42
C LEU A 140 12.90 -11.37 -1.15
N MET A 141 12.08 -12.40 -0.92
CA MET A 141 10.82 -12.21 -0.21
C MET A 141 11.11 -12.36 1.30
N PRO A 142 11.01 -11.28 2.10
CA PRO A 142 11.39 -11.33 3.51
C PRO A 142 10.40 -12.16 4.33
N PRO A 143 10.86 -12.85 5.40
CA PRO A 143 9.97 -13.50 6.35
C PRO A 143 9.06 -12.47 7.02
N ARG A 144 7.81 -12.85 7.25
CA ARG A 144 6.79 -12.09 7.97
C ARG A 144 6.67 -10.64 7.50
N GLY A 145 6.72 -10.42 6.18
CA GLY A 145 6.54 -9.12 5.55
C GLY A 145 7.57 -8.06 5.98
N ALA A 146 8.78 -8.47 6.38
CA ALA A 146 9.87 -7.62 6.89
C ALA A 146 9.58 -6.83 8.19
N VAL A 147 8.33 -6.77 8.63
CA VAL A 147 7.90 -6.03 9.83
C VAL A 147 7.63 -6.93 11.03
N GLY A 148 7.79 -8.25 10.88
CA GLY A 148 7.60 -9.19 11.97
C GLY A 148 6.12 -9.49 12.27
N LEU A 149 5.32 -9.67 11.23
CA LEU A 149 3.90 -10.03 11.34
C LEU A 149 3.66 -11.25 12.26
N GLU A 150 2.70 -11.12 13.16
CA GLU A 150 2.19 -12.20 13.99
C GLU A 150 1.38 -13.21 13.16
N ASP A 151 1.24 -14.44 13.63
CA ASP A 151 0.52 -15.49 12.92
C ASP A 151 -0.93 -15.12 12.58
N GLN A 152 -1.59 -14.36 13.45
CA GLN A 152 -2.93 -13.84 13.17
C GLN A 152 -2.92 -12.85 11.99
N GLN A 153 -1.91 -11.96 11.94
CA GLN A 153 -1.76 -10.99 10.84
C GLN A 153 -1.43 -11.69 9.52
N VAL A 154 -0.64 -12.77 9.56
CA VAL A 154 -0.39 -13.61 8.39
C VAL A 154 -1.68 -14.24 7.88
N ARG A 155 -2.54 -14.77 8.76
CA ARG A 155 -3.86 -15.31 8.36
C ARG A 155 -4.79 -14.23 7.81
N GLN A 156 -4.81 -13.04 8.42
CA GLN A 156 -5.57 -11.89 7.94
C GLN A 156 -5.15 -11.49 6.52
N VAL A 157 -3.86 -11.35 6.25
CA VAL A 157 -3.39 -10.99 4.90
C VAL A 157 -3.68 -12.10 3.89
N ILE A 158 -3.60 -13.38 4.26
CA ILE A 158 -3.99 -14.49 3.38
C ILE A 158 -5.47 -14.38 2.97
N ALA A 159 -6.37 -14.11 3.93
CA ALA A 159 -7.78 -13.90 3.62
C ALA A 159 -8.00 -12.73 2.65
N TYR A 160 -7.24 -11.65 2.80
CA TYR A 160 -7.27 -10.54 1.84
C TYR A 160 -6.71 -10.94 0.46
N LEU A 161 -5.59 -11.67 0.40
CA LEU A 161 -5.04 -12.20 -0.85
C LEU A 161 -6.03 -13.12 -1.56
N ARG A 162 -6.83 -13.90 -0.83
CA ARG A 162 -7.92 -14.71 -1.40
C ARG A 162 -9.02 -13.86 -2.01
N SER A 163 -9.38 -12.75 -1.36
CA SER A 163 -10.46 -11.87 -1.84
C SER A 163 -10.17 -11.15 -3.16
N MET A 164 -8.90 -11.06 -3.55
CA MET A 164 -8.45 -10.46 -4.82
C MET A 164 -8.17 -11.49 -5.93
N GLN A 165 -8.63 -12.73 -5.76
CA GLN A 165 -8.53 -13.77 -6.79
C GLN A 165 -9.87 -13.93 -7.51
N ASP A 166 -9.81 -14.06 -8.83
CA ASP A 166 -10.94 -14.45 -9.67
C ASP A 166 -10.50 -15.55 -10.64
N PRO A 167 -10.66 -16.83 -10.27
CA PRO A 167 -10.25 -17.96 -11.10
C PRO A 167 -10.96 -18.04 -12.46
N SER A 168 -12.03 -17.25 -12.67
CA SER A 168 -12.68 -17.14 -13.98
C SER A 168 -11.95 -16.21 -14.97
N GLN A 169 -11.01 -15.41 -14.47
CA GLN A 169 -10.22 -14.46 -15.25
C GLN A 169 -8.82 -15.00 -15.52
N PRO A 170 -8.17 -14.60 -16.63
CA PRO A 170 -6.77 -14.93 -16.88
C PRO A 170 -5.87 -14.48 -15.73
N THR A 171 -5.04 -15.38 -15.22
CA THR A 171 -4.15 -15.07 -14.10
C THR A 171 -3.07 -14.08 -14.52
N ALA A 172 -2.76 -13.12 -13.67
CA ALA A 172 -1.62 -12.23 -13.86
C ALA A 172 -0.32 -13.05 -13.73
N SER A 173 0.45 -13.16 -14.82
CA SER A 173 1.80 -13.73 -14.80
C SER A 173 2.83 -12.63 -15.04
N VAL A 174 3.89 -12.64 -14.25
CA VAL A 174 5.14 -11.89 -14.49
C VAL A 174 6.10 -12.67 -15.39
N GLU A 175 5.71 -13.87 -15.83
CA GLU A 175 6.52 -14.62 -16.80
C GLU A 175 6.49 -13.93 -18.17
N GLU A 176 5.38 -13.23 -18.52
CA GLU A 176 5.31 -12.29 -19.65
C GLU A 176 5.79 -10.88 -19.27
N TRP A 177 6.87 -10.82 -18.49
CA TRP A 177 7.45 -9.56 -18.06
C TRP A 177 8.97 -9.70 -17.94
N GLN A 178 9.63 -10.11 -19.01
CA GLN A 178 11.06 -9.83 -19.18
C GLN A 178 11.19 -8.74 -20.24
N PRO A 179 11.35 -7.46 -19.88
CA PRO A 179 11.81 -6.49 -20.85
C PRO A 179 13.26 -6.87 -21.18
N LYS A 180 13.53 -7.21 -22.44
CA LYS A 180 14.92 -7.33 -22.86
C LYS A 180 15.57 -5.94 -22.76
N PRO A 181 16.83 -5.83 -22.33
CA PRO A 181 17.52 -4.56 -22.31
C PRO A 181 17.53 -3.95 -23.74
N GLY A 182 16.80 -2.85 -23.93
CA GLY A 182 16.74 -2.12 -25.21
C GLY A 182 15.34 -1.89 -25.81
N GLU A 183 14.26 -2.41 -25.23
CA GLU A 183 12.89 -2.18 -25.74
C GLU A 183 12.15 -1.13 -24.91
N GLU A 184 12.30 0.14 -25.31
CA GLU A 184 11.27 1.14 -25.06
C GLU A 184 10.10 0.89 -26.00
N GLY A 185 8.96 0.46 -25.46
CA GLY A 185 7.69 0.48 -26.16
C GLY A 185 7.41 -0.72 -27.08
N GLY A 186 6.47 -1.56 -26.63
CA GLY A 186 5.38 -2.12 -27.44
C GLY A 186 5.64 -2.42 -28.92
N GLY A 187 6.67 -3.18 -29.25
CA GLY A 187 6.93 -3.50 -30.65
C GLY A 187 7.82 -4.71 -30.76
N ARG A 188 7.20 -5.91 -30.71
CA ARG A 188 7.69 -7.16 -31.33
C ARG A 188 6.83 -8.39 -31.04
N ILE A 189 6.09 -8.43 -29.93
CA ILE A 189 5.31 -9.64 -29.57
C ILE A 189 4.15 -9.91 -30.55
N ALA A 190 3.58 -8.87 -31.16
CA ALA A 190 2.57 -9.03 -32.22
C ALA A 190 3.15 -9.60 -33.54
N ILE A 191 4.47 -9.58 -33.73
CA ILE A 191 5.10 -9.94 -35.01
C ILE A 191 5.54 -11.41 -35.03
N GLU A 192 5.73 -12.05 -33.87
CA GLU A 192 6.36 -13.37 -33.77
C GLU A 192 5.39 -14.54 -33.51
N LEU A 193 4.07 -14.30 -33.46
CA LEU A 193 3.06 -15.36 -33.36
C LEU A 193 1.90 -15.14 -34.37
N PRO A 194 2.13 -15.44 -35.66
CA PRO A 194 1.10 -15.29 -36.69
C PRO A 194 -0.15 -16.16 -36.46
N ASP A 195 -0.05 -17.21 -35.64
CA ASP A 195 -1.12 -18.20 -35.44
C ASP A 195 -1.85 -18.07 -34.09
N HIS A 196 -1.66 -16.99 -33.33
CA HIS A 196 -2.38 -16.82 -32.06
C HIS A 196 -3.80 -16.25 -32.31
N PRO A 197 -4.88 -16.84 -31.75
CA PRO A 197 -6.26 -16.38 -31.98
C PRO A 197 -6.51 -14.89 -31.65
N GLY A 198 -5.72 -14.34 -30.73
CA GLY A 198 -5.77 -12.92 -30.36
C GLY A 198 -5.11 -11.97 -31.36
N HIS A 199 -4.17 -12.44 -32.18
CA HIS A 199 -3.48 -11.62 -33.18
C HIS A 199 -4.46 -11.17 -34.27
N ASP A 200 -5.24 -12.09 -34.83
CA ASP A 200 -6.21 -11.77 -35.87
C ASP A 200 -7.30 -10.79 -35.38
N LEU A 201 -7.73 -10.96 -34.13
CA LEU A 201 -8.70 -10.05 -33.50
C LEU A 201 -8.12 -8.64 -33.33
N PHE A 202 -6.86 -8.53 -32.91
CA PHE A 202 -6.16 -7.27 -32.72
C PHE A 202 -5.93 -6.54 -34.05
N ILE A 203 -5.48 -7.24 -35.08
CA ILE A 203 -5.28 -6.68 -36.43
C ILE A 203 -6.62 -6.21 -37.01
N ALA A 204 -7.69 -6.99 -36.84
CA ALA A 204 -9.00 -6.65 -37.37
C ALA A 204 -9.67 -5.44 -36.67
N SER A 205 -9.37 -5.19 -35.39
CA SER A 205 -10.17 -4.27 -34.56
C SER A 205 -9.39 -3.07 -34.02
N CYS A 206 -8.09 -3.20 -33.80
CA CYS A 206 -7.31 -2.28 -32.99
C CYS A 206 -6.16 -1.63 -33.77
N ALA A 207 -5.54 -2.36 -34.70
CA ALA A 207 -4.36 -1.92 -35.43
C ALA A 207 -4.58 -0.65 -36.29
N ALA A 208 -5.82 -0.40 -36.71
CA ALA A 208 -6.16 0.82 -37.45
C ALA A 208 -5.89 2.11 -36.67
N CYS A 209 -5.99 2.07 -35.33
CA CYS A 209 -5.75 3.22 -34.47
C CYS A 209 -4.45 3.14 -33.68
N HIS A 210 -3.95 1.93 -33.40
CA HIS A 210 -2.79 1.71 -32.53
C HIS A 210 -1.56 1.17 -33.27
N GLY A 211 -1.64 0.98 -34.59
CA GLY A 211 -0.63 0.30 -35.38
C GLY A 211 -0.61 -1.22 -35.16
N GLU A 212 -0.07 -1.97 -36.11
CA GLU A 212 -0.06 -3.45 -36.12
C GLU A 212 0.67 -4.07 -34.92
N GLY A 213 1.53 -3.30 -34.24
CA GLY A 213 2.25 -3.69 -33.02
C GLY A 213 1.74 -3.02 -31.73
N ALA A 214 0.65 -2.26 -31.76
CA ALA A 214 0.17 -1.42 -30.65
C ALA A 214 1.09 -0.24 -30.28
N GLN A 215 1.86 0.29 -31.24
CA GLN A 215 2.77 1.42 -31.05
C GLN A 215 2.10 2.78 -30.78
N GLY A 216 0.77 2.87 -30.92
CA GLY A 216 -0.02 4.08 -30.67
C GLY A 216 -0.26 4.93 -31.91
#